data_AF-A0A2G9YMN2-F1
#
_entry.id   AF-A0A2G9YMN2-F1
#
_cell.length_a   1.000
_cell.length_b   1.000
_cell.length_c   1.000
_cell.angle_alpha   90.00
_cell.angle_beta   90.00
_cell.angle_gamma   90.00
#
_symmetry.space_group_name_H-M   'P 1'
#
loop_
_entity.id
_entity.type
_entity.pdbx_description
1 polymer ?
#
loop_
_entity_poly.entity_id
_entity_poly.type
_entity_poly.pdbx_seq_one_letter_code
_entity_poly.pdbx_strand_id
1 'polypeptide(L)'
;MKIEIAKDVLLNGIQKVQNVISARATLPILSNILVEAQQGKLKLTATDLDIGINCAIPVDIQEPGTITIPAKRFSDIIKELPDDSVSINTKKNNLIIIETKSCQFKIMGLPYEDFPKLPEFKEGGVIKLEQAILKEMLCLTSFTVSLDETRYVLNGILFKINQTNLTLVATDGKRLAVIERKSKQNTEKDLQIIVPLKTIQELNRNLQEEGELSMLLSNNQVLFDLGSVVIISRLIEGEFPDYQQVIPPAAENKINVGREQFLLAIRRAALLSTPDYQAVKLEVFKNKLVVSKSTPDIGESREEVTIEYQG
;
A
#
# COMPACT_ATOMS: atom_id res chain seq x y z
N MET A 1 3.95 -31.82 5.32
CA MET A 1 4.54 -30.80 4.43
C MET A 1 6.05 -30.83 4.63
N LYS A 2 6.80 -30.90 3.54
CA LYS A 2 8.26 -30.85 3.53
C LYS A 2 8.73 -30.14 2.26
N ILE A 3 9.44 -29.03 2.42
CA ILE A 3 9.98 -28.21 1.33
C ILE A 3 11.41 -27.77 1.64
N GLU A 4 12.16 -27.45 0.59
CA GLU A 4 13.45 -26.78 0.67
C GLU A 4 13.42 -25.53 -0.21
N ILE A 5 13.85 -24.39 0.32
CA ILE A 5 13.74 -23.10 -0.35
C ILE A 5 14.90 -22.18 0.02
N ALA A 6 15.32 -21.34 -0.94
CA ALA A 6 16.32 -20.32 -0.67
C ALA A 6 15.80 -19.29 0.35
N LYS A 7 16.64 -18.96 1.34
CA LYS A 7 16.35 -18.05 2.46
C LYS A 7 15.81 -16.71 1.97
N ASP A 8 16.49 -16.07 1.03
CA ASP A 8 16.11 -14.74 0.55
C ASP A 8 14.78 -14.75 -0.21
N VAL A 9 14.51 -15.82 -0.96
CA VAL A 9 13.25 -16.00 -1.68
C VAL A 9 12.08 -16.16 -0.70
N LEU A 10 12.26 -17.00 0.32
CA LEU A 10 11.25 -17.17 1.38
C LEU A 10 11.03 -15.88 2.17
N LEU A 11 12.12 -15.20 2.56
CA LEU A 11 12.05 -13.96 3.32
C LEU A 11 11.31 -12.86 2.54
N ASN A 12 11.60 -12.72 1.25
CA ASN A 12 10.88 -11.79 0.37
C ASN A 12 9.37 -12.10 0.33
N GLY A 13 9.01 -13.38 0.19
CA GLY A 13 7.61 -13.83 0.22
C GLY A 13 6.90 -13.53 1.54
N ILE A 14 7.57 -13.80 2.68
CA ILE A 14 7.04 -13.47 4.02
C ILE A 14 6.82 -11.96 4.14
N GLN A 15 7.78 -11.15 3.70
CA GLN A 15 7.70 -9.69 3.77
C GLN A 15 6.54 -9.10 2.96
N LYS A 16 6.19 -9.73 1.83
CA LYS A 16 5.06 -9.32 0.98
C LYS A 16 3.71 -9.52 1.66
N VAL A 17 3.55 -10.55 2.51
CA VAL A 17 2.26 -10.87 3.15
C VAL A 17 2.16 -10.38 4.59
N GLN A 18 3.27 -10.28 5.32
CA GLN A 18 3.23 -10.03 6.77
C GLN A 18 2.68 -8.65 7.19
N ASN A 19 2.76 -7.63 6.33
CA ASN A 19 2.43 -6.25 6.71
C ASN A 19 0.93 -6.05 6.97
N VAL A 20 0.08 -6.92 6.43
CA VAL A 20 -1.36 -6.88 6.69
C VAL A 20 -1.69 -7.23 8.14
N ILE A 21 -0.81 -7.99 8.81
CA ILE A 21 -1.03 -8.51 10.15
C ILE A 21 -0.93 -7.38 11.18
N SER A 22 -2.03 -7.13 11.86
CA SER A 22 -2.09 -6.13 12.94
C SER A 22 -1.36 -6.63 14.19
N ALA A 23 -0.56 -5.76 14.81
CA ALA A 23 0.03 -6.04 16.11
C ALA A 23 -1.01 -6.20 17.25
N ARG A 24 -2.27 -5.79 16.99
CA ARG A 24 -3.40 -5.88 17.93
C ARG A 24 -4.50 -6.80 17.39
N ALA A 25 -4.14 -7.85 16.66
CA ALA A 25 -5.11 -8.81 16.13
C ALA A 25 -5.98 -9.39 17.25
N THR A 26 -7.31 -9.31 17.07
CA THR A 26 -8.29 -9.82 18.05
C THR A 26 -8.32 -11.34 18.12
N LEU A 27 -8.08 -12.01 16.99
CA LEU A 27 -7.99 -13.46 16.89
C LEU A 27 -6.52 -13.89 16.72
N PRO A 28 -6.00 -14.80 17.57
CA PRO A 28 -4.60 -15.26 17.48
C PRO A 28 -4.22 -15.82 16.11
N ILE A 29 -5.14 -16.49 15.42
CA ILE A 29 -4.91 -17.07 14.09
C ILE A 29 -4.57 -16.02 13.02
N LEU A 30 -5.05 -14.78 13.17
CA LEU A 30 -4.74 -13.67 12.26
C LEU A 30 -3.33 -13.11 12.46
N SER A 31 -2.62 -13.53 13.52
CA SER A 31 -1.18 -13.27 13.69
C SER A 31 -0.29 -14.27 12.97
N ASN A 32 -0.88 -15.26 12.30
CA ASN A 32 -0.17 -16.29 11.55
C ASN A 32 -0.25 -16.03 10.03
N ILE A 33 0.72 -16.59 9.31
CA ILE A 33 0.67 -16.79 7.87
C ILE A 33 0.18 -18.21 7.62
N LEU A 34 -0.83 -18.38 6.77
CA LEU A 34 -1.19 -19.67 6.20
C LEU A 34 -0.17 -20.03 5.12
N VAL A 35 0.44 -21.20 5.25
CA VAL A 35 1.49 -21.71 4.38
C VAL A 35 0.99 -23.01 3.73
N GLU A 36 0.83 -22.97 2.41
CA GLU A 36 0.32 -24.07 1.60
C GLU A 36 1.38 -24.49 0.57
N ALA A 37 1.87 -25.72 0.65
CA ALA A 37 2.76 -26.30 -0.35
C ALA A 37 1.99 -27.31 -1.20
N GLN A 38 1.67 -26.92 -2.44
CA GLN A 38 1.00 -27.79 -3.41
C GLN A 38 1.33 -27.37 -4.85
N GLN A 39 1.22 -28.29 -5.80
CA GLN A 39 1.34 -28.01 -7.25
C GLN A 39 2.62 -27.25 -7.64
N GLY A 40 3.76 -27.58 -7.00
CA GLY A 40 5.07 -26.93 -7.26
C GLY A 40 5.18 -25.49 -6.78
N LYS A 41 4.28 -25.03 -5.91
CA LYS A 41 4.28 -23.67 -5.35
C LYS A 41 4.08 -23.69 -3.83
N LEU A 42 4.81 -22.81 -3.16
CA LEU A 42 4.55 -22.37 -1.79
C LEU A 42 3.68 -21.13 -1.85
N LYS A 43 2.46 -21.23 -1.33
CA LYS A 43 1.54 -20.10 -1.19
C LYS A 43 1.54 -19.63 0.26
N LEU A 44 1.85 -18.35 0.45
CA LEU A 44 1.82 -17.65 1.72
C LEU A 44 0.59 -16.75 1.73
N THR A 45 -0.26 -16.87 2.74
CA THR A 45 -1.48 -16.05 2.86
C THR A 45 -1.58 -15.41 4.24
N ALA A 46 -1.88 -14.12 4.29
CA ALA A 46 -2.14 -13.38 5.51
C ALA A 46 -3.38 -12.50 5.32
N THR A 47 -4.13 -12.27 6.40
CA THR A 47 -5.31 -11.39 6.36
C THR A 47 -5.65 -10.85 7.74
N ASP A 48 -6.28 -9.69 7.77
CA ASP A 48 -6.93 -9.11 8.94
C ASP A 48 -8.47 -9.08 8.84
N LEU A 49 -9.04 -9.84 7.88
CA LEU A 49 -10.46 -9.89 7.48
C LEU A 49 -10.94 -8.76 6.55
N ASP A 50 -10.24 -7.62 6.49
CA ASP A 50 -10.59 -6.52 5.58
C ASP A 50 -9.70 -6.53 4.33
N ILE A 51 -8.44 -6.89 4.50
CA ILE A 51 -7.48 -7.13 3.43
C ILE A 51 -6.85 -8.51 3.59
N GLY A 52 -6.68 -9.20 2.47
CA GLY A 52 -6.00 -10.48 2.35
C GLY A 52 -4.91 -10.38 1.28
N ILE A 53 -3.73 -10.91 1.58
CA ILE A 53 -2.61 -10.96 0.63
C ILE A 53 -2.16 -12.39 0.48
N ASN A 54 -2.01 -12.82 -0.77
CA ASN A 54 -1.47 -14.10 -1.15
C ASN A 54 -0.20 -13.87 -1.97
N CYS A 55 0.90 -14.56 -1.62
CA CYS A 55 2.11 -14.62 -2.43
C CYS A 55 2.41 -16.07 -2.81
N ALA A 56 2.59 -16.34 -4.10
CA ALA A 56 2.94 -17.65 -4.64
C ALA A 56 4.42 -17.69 -5.07
N ILE A 57 5.14 -18.68 -4.58
CA ILE A 57 6.58 -18.86 -4.81
C ILE A 57 6.82 -20.25 -5.41
N PRO A 58 7.47 -20.37 -6.57
CA PRO A 58 7.88 -21.68 -7.09
C PRO A 58 8.83 -22.37 -6.12
N VAL A 59 8.56 -23.63 -5.79
CA VAL A 59 9.42 -24.42 -4.89
C VAL A 59 9.33 -25.90 -5.25
N ASP A 60 10.42 -26.63 -5.01
CA ASP A 60 10.38 -28.10 -5.07
C ASP A 60 9.72 -28.65 -3.80
N ILE A 61 8.68 -29.46 -3.98
CA ILE A 61 7.84 -29.96 -2.90
C ILE A 61 8.12 -31.44 -2.72
N GLN A 62 8.78 -31.78 -1.61
CA GLN A 62 9.05 -33.17 -1.24
C GLN A 62 7.78 -33.83 -0.67
N GLU A 63 7.05 -33.10 0.18
CA GLU A 63 5.76 -33.53 0.70
C GLU A 63 4.78 -32.35 0.73
N PRO A 64 3.60 -32.45 0.10
CA PRO A 64 2.61 -31.38 0.15
C PRO A 64 2.03 -31.21 1.57
N GLY A 65 1.34 -30.09 1.78
CA GLY A 65 0.54 -29.88 2.97
C GLY A 65 0.34 -28.41 3.32
N THR A 66 -0.42 -28.21 4.39
CA THR A 66 -0.87 -26.89 4.83
C THR A 66 -0.67 -26.73 6.32
N ILE A 67 -0.24 -25.54 6.75
CA ILE A 67 -0.07 -25.19 8.17
C ILE A 67 -0.20 -23.68 8.35
N THR A 68 -0.42 -23.20 9.57
CA THR A 68 -0.26 -21.78 9.90
C THR A 68 0.97 -21.56 10.76
N ILE A 69 1.72 -20.49 10.50
CA ILE A 69 2.98 -20.18 11.20
C ILE A 69 2.91 -18.76 11.78
N PRO A 70 3.25 -18.54 13.06
CA PRO A 70 3.28 -17.19 13.64
C PRO A 70 4.21 -16.25 12.85
N ALA A 71 3.63 -15.22 12.23
CA ALA A 71 4.29 -14.46 11.17
C ALA A 71 5.57 -13.76 11.63
N LYS A 72 5.49 -13.07 12.78
CA LYS A 72 6.64 -12.36 13.37
C LYS A 72 7.78 -13.32 13.69
N ARG A 73 7.48 -14.44 14.37
CA ARG A 73 8.50 -15.45 14.69
C ARG A 73 9.08 -16.08 13.44
N PHE A 74 8.25 -16.34 12.44
CA PHE A 74 8.70 -16.92 11.18
C PHE A 74 9.68 -15.98 10.48
N SER A 75 9.31 -14.71 10.33
CA SER A 75 10.14 -13.66 9.74
C SER A 75 11.46 -13.47 10.49
N ASP A 76 11.40 -13.35 11.82
CA ASP A 76 12.58 -13.16 12.67
C ASP A 76 13.54 -14.36 12.58
N ILE A 77 13.01 -15.59 12.62
CA ILE A 77 13.84 -16.81 12.47
C ILE A 77 14.50 -16.84 11.11
N ILE A 78 13.74 -16.70 10.02
CA ILE A 78 14.29 -16.79 8.65
C ILE A 78 15.36 -15.73 8.42
N LYS A 79 15.17 -14.52 8.94
CA LYS A 79 16.15 -13.43 8.82
C LYS A 79 17.50 -13.76 9.46
N GLU A 80 17.50 -14.39 10.63
CA GLU A 80 18.69 -14.70 11.43
C GLU A 80 19.37 -16.02 11.04
N LEU A 81 18.78 -16.83 10.15
CA LEU A 81 19.41 -18.08 9.70
C LEU A 81 20.75 -17.80 8.99
N PRO A 82 21.83 -18.55 9.30
CA PRO A 82 23.14 -18.30 8.72
C PRO A 82 23.32 -18.86 7.30
N ASP A 83 22.50 -19.84 6.91
CA ASP A 83 22.60 -20.56 5.65
C ASP A 83 21.61 -20.06 4.60
N ASP A 84 21.96 -20.19 3.32
CA ASP A 84 21.15 -19.73 2.18
C ASP A 84 19.99 -20.68 1.83
N SER A 85 20.01 -21.93 2.28
CA SER A 85 18.94 -22.91 2.03
C SER A 85 18.24 -23.29 3.34
N VAL A 86 16.90 -23.26 3.31
CA VAL A 86 16.03 -23.54 4.46
C VAL A 86 15.10 -24.70 4.15
N SER A 87 15.12 -25.70 5.02
CA SER A 87 14.15 -26.81 5.03
C SER A 87 13.03 -26.49 6.02
N ILE A 88 11.78 -26.69 5.58
CA ILE A 88 10.59 -26.57 6.45
C ILE A 88 9.85 -27.90 6.44
N ASN A 89 9.67 -28.49 7.62
CA ASN A 89 9.02 -29.78 7.82
C ASN A 89 7.92 -29.68 8.87
N THR A 90 6.71 -30.11 8.54
CA THR A 90 5.59 -30.16 9.49
C THR A 90 5.37 -31.56 10.01
N LYS A 91 5.15 -31.67 11.32
CA LYS A 91 4.82 -32.91 12.03
C LYS A 91 3.41 -32.83 12.63
N LYS A 92 2.99 -33.90 13.29
CA LYS A 92 1.72 -33.95 14.04
C LYS A 92 1.66 -32.81 15.08
N ASN A 93 0.44 -32.48 15.51
CA ASN A 93 0.17 -31.45 16.52
C ASN A 93 0.67 -30.05 16.13
N ASN A 94 0.66 -29.69 14.84
CA ASN A 94 1.06 -28.38 14.33
C ASN A 94 2.53 -28.00 14.65
N LEU A 95 3.39 -28.99 14.89
CA LEU A 95 4.82 -28.75 15.10
C LEU A 95 5.48 -28.47 13.75
N ILE A 96 6.19 -27.34 13.66
CA ILE A 96 6.95 -26.91 12.49
C ILE A 96 8.44 -26.94 12.86
N ILE A 97 9.22 -27.62 12.05
CA ILE A 97 10.67 -27.67 12.13
C ILE A 97 11.22 -26.83 10.98
N ILE A 98 11.95 -25.77 11.31
CA ILE A 98 12.66 -24.91 10.37
C ILE A 98 14.14 -25.20 10.57
N GLU A 99 14.81 -25.73 9.57
CA GLU A 99 16.19 -26.18 9.72
C GLU A 99 17.06 -25.81 8.53
N THR A 100 18.34 -25.68 8.84
CA THR A 100 19.43 -25.45 7.91
C THR A 100 20.51 -26.49 8.21
N LYS A 101 21.69 -26.39 7.59
CA LYS A 101 22.79 -27.29 7.90
C LYS A 101 23.31 -27.09 9.33
N SER A 102 23.25 -25.86 9.83
CA SER A 102 23.89 -25.46 11.08
C SER A 102 22.93 -25.18 12.23
N CYS A 103 21.63 -25.00 11.95
CA CYS A 103 20.65 -24.58 12.94
C CYS A 103 19.29 -25.27 12.75
N GLN A 104 18.59 -25.54 13.85
CA GLN A 104 17.22 -26.07 13.86
C GLN A 104 16.35 -25.32 14.86
N PHE A 105 15.20 -24.83 14.40
CA PHE A 105 14.14 -24.26 15.21
C PHE A 105 12.91 -25.18 15.20
N LYS A 106 12.24 -25.24 16.35
CA LYS A 106 10.95 -25.92 16.52
C LYS A 106 9.94 -24.91 17.03
N ILE A 107 8.90 -24.65 16.25
CA ILE A 107 7.83 -23.72 16.60
C ILE A 107 6.47 -24.38 16.44
N MET A 108 5.48 -23.84 17.15
CA MET A 108 4.11 -24.32 17.10
C MET A 108 3.28 -23.42 16.19
N GLY A 109 2.59 -24.03 15.24
CA GLY A 109 1.54 -23.42 14.46
C GLY A 109 0.17 -23.53 15.16
N LEU A 110 -0.85 -23.04 14.47
CA LEU A 110 -2.25 -23.29 14.81
C LEU A 110 -2.92 -24.15 13.73
N PRO A 111 -4.05 -24.82 14.04
CA PRO A 111 -4.83 -25.54 13.04
C PRO A 111 -5.16 -24.64 11.85
N TYR A 112 -4.94 -25.12 10.63
CA TYR A 112 -5.16 -24.30 9.43
C TYR A 112 -6.65 -24.20 9.07
N GLU A 113 -7.46 -25.12 9.59
CA GLU A 113 -8.91 -25.14 9.46
C GLU A 113 -9.57 -23.91 10.09
N ASP A 114 -8.92 -23.30 11.09
CA ASP A 114 -9.37 -22.08 11.75
C ASP A 114 -8.98 -20.80 10.99
N PHE A 115 -8.12 -20.92 9.96
CA PHE A 115 -7.70 -19.77 9.17
C PHE A 115 -8.84 -19.32 8.24
N PRO A 116 -9.19 -18.02 8.21
CA PRO A 116 -10.31 -17.54 7.41
C PRO A 116 -10.03 -17.74 5.91
N LYS A 117 -11.04 -18.25 5.19
CA LYS A 117 -10.97 -18.37 3.74
C LYS A 117 -11.07 -17.00 3.10
N LEU A 118 -10.17 -16.72 2.16
CA LEU A 118 -10.29 -15.53 1.34
C LEU A 118 -11.46 -15.66 0.36
N PRO A 119 -12.12 -14.55 -0.01
CA PRO A 119 -13.18 -14.56 -1.01
C PRO A 119 -12.70 -15.09 -2.36
N GLU A 120 -13.55 -15.84 -3.04
CA GLU A 120 -13.33 -16.26 -4.41
C GLU A 120 -13.95 -15.24 -5.37
N PHE A 121 -13.16 -14.78 -6.33
CA PHE A 121 -13.62 -13.90 -7.39
C PHE A 121 -14.04 -14.75 -8.59
N LYS A 122 -15.28 -14.58 -9.05
CA LYS A 122 -15.72 -15.18 -10.32
C LYS A 122 -15.09 -14.42 -11.48
N GLU A 123 -14.84 -15.13 -12.57
CA GLU A 123 -14.46 -14.50 -13.84
C GLU A 123 -15.54 -13.46 -14.22
N GLY A 124 -15.10 -12.21 -14.41
CA GLY A 124 -15.93 -11.04 -14.65
C GLY A 124 -15.10 -9.95 -15.33
N GLY A 125 -15.63 -8.72 -15.44
CA GLY A 125 -14.93 -7.63 -16.13
C GLY A 125 -13.54 -7.34 -15.52
N VAL A 126 -12.49 -7.80 -16.19
CA VAL A 126 -11.09 -7.59 -15.79
C VAL A 126 -10.62 -6.25 -16.33
N ILE A 127 -10.15 -5.39 -15.43
CA ILE A 127 -9.54 -4.10 -15.74
C ILE A 127 -8.02 -4.29 -15.70
N LYS A 128 -7.34 -4.05 -16.81
CA LYS A 128 -5.90 -4.21 -16.94
C LYS A 128 -5.21 -2.87 -16.79
N LEU A 129 -4.24 -2.78 -15.89
CA LEU A 129 -3.51 -1.55 -15.59
C LEU A 129 -2.00 -1.80 -15.63
N GLU A 130 -1.24 -0.83 -16.13
CA GLU A 130 0.22 -0.85 -16.01
C GLU A 130 0.61 -0.59 -14.55
N GLN A 131 1.47 -1.45 -13.99
CA GLN A 131 1.88 -1.34 -12.59
C GLN A 131 2.60 -0.02 -12.32
N ALA A 132 3.47 0.40 -13.23
CA ALA A 132 4.23 1.65 -13.15
C ALA A 132 3.31 2.87 -13.05
N ILE A 133 2.29 2.92 -13.91
CA ILE A 133 1.31 4.01 -13.95
C ILE A 133 0.51 4.05 -12.64
N LEU A 134 -0.01 2.91 -12.18
CA LEU A 134 -0.77 2.89 -10.93
C LEU A 134 0.11 3.30 -9.75
N LYS A 135 1.37 2.82 -9.69
CA LYS A 135 2.33 3.16 -8.64
C LYS A 135 2.61 4.66 -8.59
N GLU A 136 2.85 5.29 -9.75
CA GLU A 136 3.02 6.74 -9.86
C GLU A 136 1.79 7.49 -9.34
N MET A 137 0.59 7.10 -9.80
CA MET A 137 -0.66 7.74 -9.43
C MET A 137 -0.95 7.63 -7.93
N LEU A 138 -0.70 6.47 -7.33
CA LEU A 138 -0.85 6.25 -5.89
C LEU A 138 0.13 7.09 -5.09
N CYS A 139 1.39 7.17 -5.51
CA CYS A 139 2.40 8.00 -4.85
C CYS A 139 2.02 9.49 -4.86
N LEU A 140 1.43 9.97 -5.96
CA LEU A 140 1.01 11.36 -6.12
C LEU A 140 -0.33 11.71 -5.44
N THR A 141 -1.04 10.73 -4.87
CA THR A 141 -2.36 10.96 -4.25
C THR A 141 -2.45 10.49 -2.80
N SER A 142 -1.78 9.42 -2.40
CA SER A 142 -2.01 8.79 -1.09
C SER A 142 -1.67 9.68 0.12
N PHE A 143 -0.81 10.69 -0.05
CA PHE A 143 -0.39 11.56 1.05
C PHE A 143 -1.50 12.54 1.51
N THR A 144 -2.55 12.74 0.73
CA THR A 144 -3.69 13.60 1.09
C THR A 144 -4.86 12.85 1.69
N VAL A 145 -4.77 11.53 1.91
CA VAL A 145 -5.84 10.73 2.53
C VAL A 145 -6.03 11.11 4.00
N SER A 146 -7.28 11.13 4.48
CA SER A 146 -7.60 11.35 5.89
C SER A 146 -7.15 10.17 6.75
N LEU A 147 -6.43 10.44 7.84
CA LEU A 147 -6.10 9.45 8.88
C LEU A 147 -7.16 9.38 9.99
N ASP A 148 -8.16 10.26 9.94
CA ASP A 148 -9.30 10.24 10.85
C ASP A 148 -10.32 9.18 10.40
N GLU A 149 -10.39 8.09 11.17
CA GLU A 149 -11.26 6.94 10.91
C GLU A 149 -12.76 7.30 10.99
N THR A 150 -13.14 8.40 11.63
CA THR A 150 -14.55 8.85 11.66
C THR A 150 -15.02 9.37 10.30
N ARG A 151 -14.08 9.83 9.47
CA ARG A 151 -14.31 10.31 8.10
C ARG A 151 -14.03 9.19 7.10
N TYR A 152 -14.71 8.07 7.29
CA TYR A 152 -14.41 6.80 6.62
C TYR A 152 -14.31 6.89 5.09
N VAL A 153 -15.20 7.63 4.39
CA VAL A 153 -15.13 7.81 2.92
C VAL A 153 -13.86 8.54 2.44
N LEU A 154 -13.19 9.26 3.35
CA LEU A 154 -11.93 9.97 3.08
C LEU A 154 -10.70 9.22 3.60
N ASN A 155 -10.89 8.06 4.24
CA ASN A 155 -9.81 7.13 4.63
C ASN A 155 -9.43 6.17 3.48
N GLY A 156 -9.60 6.63 2.24
CA GLY A 156 -9.27 5.87 1.05
C GLY A 156 -9.03 6.80 -0.14
N ILE A 157 -8.72 6.17 -1.26
CA ILE A 157 -8.56 6.86 -2.55
C ILE A 157 -9.74 6.46 -3.43
N LEU A 158 -10.41 7.46 -3.99
CA LEU A 158 -11.41 7.25 -5.03
C LEU A 158 -10.72 6.88 -6.34
N PHE A 159 -11.09 5.73 -6.88
CA PHE A 159 -10.74 5.28 -8.23
C PHE A 159 -11.95 5.53 -9.12
N LYS A 160 -11.80 6.40 -10.12
CA LYS A 160 -12.77 6.56 -11.20
C LYS A 160 -12.18 5.97 -12.47
N ILE A 161 -12.88 5.00 -13.04
CA ILE A 161 -12.42 4.27 -14.23
C ILE A 161 -13.50 4.38 -15.29
N ASN A 162 -13.14 4.96 -16.43
CA ASN A 162 -13.97 4.96 -17.63
C ASN A 162 -13.21 4.31 -18.79
N GLN A 163 -13.82 4.27 -19.98
CA GLN A 163 -13.24 3.64 -21.17
C GLN A 163 -11.86 4.18 -21.56
N THR A 164 -11.56 5.43 -21.21
CA THR A 164 -10.38 6.15 -21.71
C THR A 164 -9.43 6.63 -20.64
N ASN A 165 -9.88 6.74 -19.38
CA ASN A 165 -9.15 7.38 -18.30
C ASN A 165 -9.28 6.59 -17.00
N LEU A 166 -8.17 6.56 -16.26
CA LEU A 166 -8.12 6.26 -14.84
C LEU A 166 -7.88 7.59 -14.11
N THR A 167 -8.71 7.89 -13.12
CA THR A 167 -8.57 9.07 -12.26
C THR A 167 -8.52 8.62 -10.80
N LEU A 168 -7.48 9.04 -10.08
CA LEU A 168 -7.37 8.84 -8.63
C LEU A 168 -7.57 10.17 -7.90
N VAL A 169 -8.37 10.12 -6.83
CA VAL A 169 -8.68 11.31 -6.01
C VAL A 169 -8.54 10.98 -4.53
N ALA A 170 -7.85 11.85 -3.78
CA ALA A 170 -7.67 11.73 -2.34
C ALA A 170 -7.73 13.10 -1.67
N THR A 171 -8.38 13.19 -0.50
CA THR A 171 -8.49 14.44 0.28
C THR A 171 -8.65 14.15 1.77
N ASP A 172 -8.11 15.04 2.59
CA ASP A 172 -8.26 15.07 4.04
C ASP A 172 -9.20 16.22 4.46
N GLY A 173 -9.89 16.85 3.49
CA GLY A 173 -10.70 18.05 3.66
C GLY A 173 -9.92 19.36 3.84
N LYS A 174 -8.60 19.32 3.97
CA LYS A 174 -7.72 20.50 4.01
C LYS A 174 -6.97 20.69 2.70
N ARG A 175 -6.66 19.59 2.02
CA ARG A 175 -5.97 19.53 0.73
C ARG A 175 -6.48 18.36 -0.08
N LEU A 176 -6.34 18.46 -1.40
CA LEU A 176 -6.83 17.49 -2.36
C LEU A 176 -5.78 17.22 -3.42
N ALA A 177 -5.65 15.96 -3.80
CA ALA A 177 -4.81 15.51 -4.91
C ALA A 177 -5.70 14.77 -5.91
N VAL A 178 -5.58 15.14 -7.19
CA VAL A 178 -6.25 14.49 -8.32
C VAL A 178 -5.20 14.22 -9.37
N ILE A 179 -5.18 13.00 -9.87
CA ILE A 179 -4.35 12.63 -11.01
C ILE A 179 -5.18 11.83 -12.00
N GLU A 180 -5.03 12.17 -13.27
CA GLU A 180 -5.67 11.48 -14.39
C GLU A 180 -4.60 10.96 -15.34
N ARG A 181 -4.81 9.73 -15.83
CA ARG A 181 -4.00 9.10 -16.86
C ARG A 181 -4.93 8.48 -17.90
N LYS A 182 -4.56 8.66 -19.17
CA LYS A 182 -5.23 7.93 -20.26
C LYS A 182 -4.94 6.45 -20.08
N SER A 183 -5.98 5.65 -20.06
CA SER A 183 -5.92 4.22 -19.90
C SER A 183 -7.05 3.62 -20.72
N LYS A 184 -6.71 2.89 -21.79
CA LYS A 184 -7.73 2.23 -22.61
C LYS A 184 -8.25 1.03 -21.84
N GLN A 185 -9.47 1.15 -21.33
CA GLN A 185 -10.11 0.09 -20.57
C GLN A 185 -11.22 -0.53 -21.39
N ASN A 186 -11.25 -1.87 -21.41
CA ASN A 186 -12.39 -2.63 -21.92
C ASN A 186 -13.51 -2.67 -20.86
N THR A 187 -13.90 -1.51 -20.33
CA THR A 187 -15.03 -1.40 -19.42
C THR A 187 -16.25 -0.84 -20.14
N GLU A 188 -17.38 -1.52 -20.06
CA GLU A 188 -18.64 -1.05 -20.65
C GLU A 188 -19.28 0.09 -19.84
N LYS A 189 -18.90 0.23 -18.56
CA LYS A 189 -19.49 1.20 -17.62
C LYS A 189 -18.42 1.97 -16.87
N ASP A 190 -18.75 3.21 -16.56
CA ASP A 190 -17.99 4.02 -15.62
C ASP A 190 -18.08 3.40 -14.23
N LEU A 191 -16.93 3.24 -13.58
CA LEU A 191 -16.80 2.64 -12.27
C LEU A 191 -16.24 3.68 -11.30
N GLN A 192 -16.82 3.75 -10.11
CA GLN A 192 -16.31 4.54 -9.00
C GLN A 192 -16.24 3.68 -7.75
N ILE A 193 -15.06 3.56 -7.17
CA ILE A 193 -14.82 2.80 -5.94
C ILE A 193 -13.87 3.55 -5.01
N ILE A 194 -14.01 3.35 -3.70
CA ILE A 194 -13.11 3.92 -2.70
C ILE A 194 -12.26 2.79 -2.13
N VAL A 195 -10.96 2.81 -2.42
CA VAL A 195 -10.01 1.81 -1.96
C VAL A 195 -9.38 2.26 -0.64
N PRO A 196 -9.45 1.47 0.45
CA PRO A 196 -8.93 1.86 1.76
C PRO A 196 -7.43 2.17 1.75
N LEU A 197 -7.00 3.11 2.61
CA LEU A 197 -5.59 3.50 2.72
C LEU A 197 -4.66 2.31 2.98
N LYS A 198 -5.07 1.36 3.82
CA LYS A 198 -4.28 0.16 4.12
C LYS A 198 -3.98 -0.65 2.86
N THR A 199 -4.98 -0.81 1.98
CA THR A 199 -4.84 -1.48 0.69
C THR A 199 -3.94 -0.72 -0.26
N ILE A 200 -4.04 0.62 -0.27
CA ILE A 200 -3.12 1.47 -1.05
C ILE A 200 -1.66 1.29 -0.60
N GLN A 201 -1.42 1.20 0.70
CA GLN A 201 -0.07 0.97 1.23
C GLN A 201 0.49 -0.38 0.79
N GLU A 202 -0.33 -1.44 0.78
CA GLU A 202 0.09 -2.76 0.32
C GLU A 202 0.30 -2.80 -1.20
N LEU A 203 -0.52 -2.08 -1.98
CA LEU A 203 -0.28 -1.89 -3.42
C LEU A 203 1.06 -1.20 -3.66
N ASN A 204 1.33 -0.06 -3.00
CA ASN A 204 2.60 0.67 -3.16
C ASN A 204 3.84 -0.17 -2.81
N ARG A 205 3.73 -1.10 -1.86
CA ARG A 205 4.82 -2.03 -1.48
C ARG A 205 5.05 -3.13 -2.52
N ASN A 206 4.01 -3.59 -3.21
CA ASN A 206 4.06 -4.77 -4.07
C ASN A 206 4.11 -4.43 -5.57
N LEU A 207 3.67 -3.23 -5.98
CA LEU A 207 3.74 -2.75 -7.36
C LEU A 207 5.19 -2.61 -7.85
N GLN A 208 5.43 -3.15 -9.03
CA GLN A 208 6.72 -3.10 -9.72
C GLN A 208 6.81 -1.87 -10.64
N GLU A 209 8.01 -1.57 -11.12
CA GLU A 209 8.26 -0.48 -12.09
C GLU A 209 7.82 -0.85 -13.52
N GLU A 210 7.51 -2.11 -13.77
CA GLU A 210 7.10 -2.64 -15.07
C GLU A 210 6.03 -3.74 -14.89
N GLY A 211 5.35 -4.08 -15.98
CA GLY A 211 4.36 -5.14 -16.03
C GLY A 211 2.92 -4.66 -15.92
N GLU A 212 1.99 -5.61 -16.08
CA GLU A 212 0.55 -5.40 -16.00
C GLU A 212 0.01 -5.98 -14.69
N LEU A 213 -1.05 -5.38 -14.17
CA LEU A 213 -1.89 -5.96 -13.12
C LEU A 213 -3.32 -6.12 -13.64
N SER A 214 -4.01 -7.13 -13.11
CA SER A 214 -5.44 -7.32 -13.32
C SER A 214 -6.21 -6.91 -12.09
N MET A 215 -7.17 -6.01 -12.26
CA MET A 215 -8.10 -5.59 -11.22
C MET A 215 -9.47 -6.20 -11.49
N LEU A 216 -10.03 -6.89 -10.49
CA LEU A 216 -11.34 -7.51 -10.55
C LEU A 216 -12.22 -6.98 -9.44
N LEU A 217 -13.47 -6.69 -9.75
CA LEU A 217 -14.45 -6.25 -8.77
C LEU A 217 -15.52 -7.30 -8.55
N SER A 218 -15.90 -7.47 -7.29
CA SER A 218 -17.02 -8.32 -6.92
C SER A 218 -17.71 -7.75 -5.69
N ASN A 219 -18.99 -7.38 -5.84
CA ASN A 219 -19.78 -6.78 -4.76
C ASN A 219 -19.06 -5.57 -4.11
N ASN A 220 -18.77 -5.65 -2.81
CA ASN A 220 -18.05 -4.66 -2.03
C ASN A 220 -16.55 -5.01 -1.85
N GLN A 221 -15.96 -5.71 -2.82
CA GLN A 221 -14.56 -6.16 -2.77
C GLN A 221 -13.86 -5.93 -4.11
N VAL A 222 -12.55 -5.75 -4.01
CA VAL A 222 -11.64 -5.61 -5.14
C VAL A 222 -10.47 -6.58 -4.98
N LEU A 223 -10.06 -7.20 -6.07
CA LEU A 223 -8.86 -8.02 -6.18
C LEU A 223 -7.89 -7.34 -7.13
N PHE A 224 -6.63 -7.23 -6.73
CA PHE A 224 -5.51 -6.82 -7.55
C PHE A 224 -4.55 -8.00 -7.70
N ASP A 225 -4.47 -8.54 -8.91
CA ASP A 225 -3.53 -9.58 -9.30
C ASP A 225 -2.30 -8.94 -9.96
N LEU A 226 -1.17 -9.02 -9.26
CA LEU A 226 0.14 -8.50 -9.66
C LEU A 226 1.05 -9.61 -10.22
N GLY A 227 0.49 -10.79 -10.51
CA GLY A 227 1.22 -11.99 -10.94
C GLY A 227 1.53 -12.93 -9.78
N SER A 228 2.68 -12.76 -9.12
CA SER A 228 3.05 -13.60 -7.97
C SER A 228 2.36 -13.20 -6.66
N VAL A 229 1.71 -12.03 -6.65
CA VAL A 229 1.04 -11.46 -5.47
C VAL A 229 -0.40 -11.12 -5.85
N VAL A 230 -1.34 -11.55 -5.02
CA VAL A 230 -2.76 -11.21 -5.14
C VAL A 230 -3.19 -10.50 -3.87
N ILE A 231 -3.73 -9.29 -4.00
CA ILE A 231 -4.25 -8.48 -2.89
C ILE A 231 -5.76 -8.40 -3.04
N ILE A 232 -6.49 -8.82 -2.00
CA ILE A 232 -7.95 -8.74 -1.92
C ILE A 232 -8.29 -7.75 -0.83
N SER A 233 -9.21 -6.83 -1.10
CA SER A 233 -9.63 -5.80 -0.16
C SER A 233 -11.13 -5.61 -0.20
N ARG A 234 -11.73 -5.36 0.96
CA ARG A 234 -13.02 -4.68 1.04
C ARG A 234 -12.90 -3.25 0.52
N LEU A 235 -13.97 -2.76 -0.09
CA LEU A 235 -14.09 -1.36 -0.48
C LEU A 235 -14.75 -0.57 0.64
N ILE A 236 -14.47 0.73 0.69
CA ILE A 236 -15.20 1.64 1.57
C ILE A 236 -16.55 1.92 0.91
N GLU A 237 -17.62 1.57 1.62
CA GLU A 237 -18.99 1.91 1.21
C GLU A 237 -19.24 3.42 1.36
N GLY A 238 -20.19 3.96 0.59
CA GLY A 238 -20.55 5.36 0.65
C GLY A 238 -20.12 6.16 -0.57
N GLU A 239 -20.50 7.44 -0.58
CA GLU A 239 -20.26 8.35 -1.70
C GLU A 239 -19.07 9.25 -1.39
N PHE A 240 -18.10 9.28 -2.30
CA PHE A 240 -16.98 10.21 -2.18
C PHE A 240 -17.49 11.63 -2.50
N PRO A 241 -17.13 12.65 -1.70
CA PRO A 241 -17.60 14.01 -1.93
C PRO A 241 -17.32 14.51 -3.34
N ASP A 242 -18.18 15.38 -3.88
CA ASP A 242 -17.97 16.00 -5.18
C ASP A 242 -16.73 16.92 -5.14
N TYR A 243 -15.60 16.32 -5.49
CA TYR A 243 -14.29 16.94 -5.44
C TYR A 243 -14.10 18.00 -6.53
N GLN A 244 -14.94 18.02 -7.57
CA GLN A 244 -14.84 19.01 -8.63
C GLN A 244 -15.26 20.40 -8.14
N GLN A 245 -16.20 20.47 -7.20
CA GLN A 245 -16.69 21.73 -6.64
C GLN A 245 -15.64 22.50 -5.83
N VAL A 246 -14.61 21.80 -5.33
CA VAL A 246 -13.52 22.42 -4.54
C VAL A 246 -12.28 22.74 -5.37
N ILE A 247 -12.23 22.35 -6.65
CA ILE A 247 -11.16 22.75 -7.55
C ILE A 247 -11.47 24.17 -8.05
N PRO A 248 -10.68 25.18 -7.68
CA PRO A 248 -10.95 26.54 -8.10
C PRO A 248 -10.81 26.66 -9.63
N PRO A 249 -11.61 27.55 -10.27
CA PRO A 249 -11.42 27.87 -11.67
C PRO A 249 -10.03 28.49 -11.89
N ALA A 250 -9.63 28.61 -13.16
CA ALA A 250 -8.35 29.21 -13.51
C ALA A 250 -8.24 30.63 -12.90
N ALA A 251 -7.23 30.83 -12.05
CA ALA A 251 -6.94 32.13 -11.46
C ALA A 251 -6.22 33.04 -12.46
N GLU A 252 -6.47 34.35 -12.36
CA GLU A 252 -5.75 35.39 -13.11
C GLU A 252 -4.27 35.45 -12.70
N ASN A 253 -4.02 35.39 -11.39
CA ASN A 253 -2.67 35.44 -10.83
C ASN A 253 -2.03 34.05 -10.84
N LYS A 254 -0.97 33.88 -11.63
CA LYS A 254 -0.20 32.64 -11.73
C LYS A 254 1.28 32.93 -11.51
N ILE A 255 1.93 32.10 -10.69
CA ILE A 255 3.35 32.21 -10.39
C ILE A 255 4.04 30.95 -10.88
N ASN A 256 5.09 31.11 -11.68
CA ASN A 256 5.99 30.01 -12.01
C ASN A 256 7.19 30.04 -11.05
N VAL A 257 7.47 28.91 -10.39
CA VAL A 257 8.54 28.79 -9.40
C VAL A 257 9.30 27.48 -9.58
N GLY A 258 10.62 27.53 -9.42
CA GLY A 258 11.47 26.34 -9.41
C GLY A 258 11.10 25.41 -8.25
N ARG A 259 10.55 24.23 -8.58
CA ARG A 259 10.05 23.24 -7.60
C ARG A 259 11.02 22.96 -6.45
N GLU A 260 12.27 22.64 -6.77
CA GLU A 260 13.30 22.28 -5.77
C GLU A 260 13.67 23.47 -4.88
N GLN A 261 13.87 24.65 -5.47
CA GLN A 261 14.20 25.87 -4.72
C GLN A 261 13.06 26.23 -3.74
N PHE A 262 11.82 26.18 -4.20
CA PHE A 262 10.66 26.45 -3.36
C PHE A 262 10.50 25.42 -2.25
N LEU A 263 10.63 24.13 -2.56
CA LEU A 263 10.56 23.06 -1.56
C LEU A 263 11.61 23.24 -0.46
N LEU A 264 12.85 23.56 -0.84
CA LEU A 264 13.94 23.78 0.12
C LEU A 264 13.69 25.03 0.98
N ALA A 265 13.15 26.11 0.40
CA ALA A 265 12.76 27.31 1.16
C ALA A 265 11.65 27.01 2.18
N ILE A 266 10.61 26.28 1.77
CA ILE A 266 9.55 25.82 2.68
C ILE A 266 10.12 24.93 3.79
N ARG A 267 11.01 23.98 3.47
CA ARG A 267 11.65 23.11 4.47
C ARG A 267 12.46 23.88 5.49
N ARG A 268 13.24 24.88 5.06
CA ARG A 268 14.01 25.75 5.96
C ARG A 268 13.09 26.58 6.85
N ALA A 269 12.05 27.18 6.29
CA ALA A 269 11.07 27.93 7.08
C ALA A 269 10.35 27.02 8.09
N ALA A 270 10.04 25.78 7.69
CA ALA A 270 9.36 24.82 8.55
C ALA A 270 10.16 24.37 9.78
N LEU A 271 11.49 24.58 9.82
CA LEU A 271 12.33 24.27 10.99
C LEU A 271 11.90 25.03 12.25
N LEU A 272 11.23 26.17 12.09
CA LEU A 272 10.70 26.96 13.21
C LEU A 272 9.24 26.60 13.54
N SER A 273 8.67 25.51 13.00
CA SER A 273 7.27 25.13 13.25
C SER A 273 7.09 24.36 14.54
N THR A 274 6.01 24.68 15.24
CA THR A 274 5.51 23.90 16.38
C THR A 274 4.13 23.35 16.07
N PRO A 275 3.61 22.43 16.89
CA PRO A 275 2.23 21.97 16.76
C PRO A 275 1.20 23.11 16.72
N ASP A 276 1.43 24.18 17.47
CA ASP A 276 0.53 25.34 17.55
C ASP A 276 0.74 26.36 16.42
N TYR A 277 1.97 26.46 15.87
CA TYR A 277 2.33 27.43 14.83
C TYR A 277 2.87 26.73 13.59
N GLN A 278 1.96 26.20 12.76
CA GLN A 278 2.32 25.42 11.55
C GLN A 278 2.40 26.26 10.27
N ALA A 279 1.69 27.40 10.21
CA ALA A 279 1.59 28.21 8.99
C ALA A 279 2.95 28.75 8.52
N VAL A 280 3.11 28.85 7.19
CA VAL A 280 4.20 29.55 6.50
C VAL A 280 3.55 30.66 5.68
N LYS A 281 4.06 31.88 5.76
CA LYS A 281 3.55 33.02 5.02
C LYS A 281 4.27 33.11 3.67
N LEU A 282 3.49 33.31 2.62
CA LEU A 282 3.97 33.55 1.25
C LEU A 282 3.57 34.95 0.84
N GLU A 283 4.54 35.82 0.57
CA GLU A 283 4.30 37.17 0.05
C GLU A 283 4.84 37.26 -1.37
N VAL A 284 3.95 37.54 -2.31
CA VAL A 284 4.25 37.55 -3.75
C VAL A 284 4.47 38.99 -4.19
N PHE A 285 5.61 39.23 -4.83
CA PHE A 285 6.00 40.50 -5.42
C PHE A 285 6.44 40.28 -6.88
N LYS A 286 6.59 41.37 -7.63
CA LYS A 286 7.17 41.32 -8.97
C LYS A 286 8.55 40.65 -8.92
N ASN A 287 8.71 39.57 -9.67
CA ASN A 287 9.90 38.72 -9.76
C ASN A 287 10.42 38.11 -8.44
N LYS A 288 9.61 38.12 -7.37
CA LYS A 288 10.05 37.68 -6.04
C LYS A 288 8.92 37.05 -5.21
N LEU A 289 9.19 35.89 -4.64
CA LEU A 289 8.39 35.26 -3.59
C LEU A 289 9.16 35.33 -2.28
N VAL A 290 8.56 35.90 -1.24
CA VAL A 290 9.13 35.87 0.12
C VAL A 290 8.43 34.77 0.91
N VAL A 291 9.22 33.78 1.34
CA VAL A 291 8.79 32.71 2.23
C VAL A 291 9.23 33.09 3.64
N SER A 292 8.27 33.24 4.55
CA SER A 292 8.59 33.63 5.92
C SER A 292 7.79 32.83 6.96
N LYS A 293 8.38 32.70 8.14
CA LYS A 293 7.74 32.10 9.30
C LYS A 293 8.23 32.77 10.56
N SER A 294 7.30 33.09 11.45
CA SER A 294 7.57 33.59 12.80
C SER A 294 6.86 32.68 13.79
N THR A 295 7.54 32.31 14.87
CA THR A 295 6.98 31.48 15.94
C THR A 295 7.40 32.06 17.28
N PRO A 296 6.44 32.43 18.15
CA PRO A 296 6.73 32.99 19.46
C PRO A 296 7.73 32.13 20.24
N ASP A 297 8.65 32.79 20.93
CA ASP A 297 9.67 32.18 21.79
C ASP A 297 10.69 31.24 21.08
N ILE A 298 10.58 31.05 19.77
CA ILE A 298 11.51 30.25 18.95
C ILE A 298 12.30 31.14 17.99
N GLY A 299 11.63 32.03 17.27
CA GLY A 299 12.27 32.97 16.36
C GLY A 299 11.58 33.09 15.01
N GLU A 300 12.32 33.63 14.03
CA GLU A 300 11.81 33.92 12.69
C GLU A 300 12.78 33.51 11.58
N SER A 301 12.21 33.23 10.41
CA SER A 301 12.92 32.95 9.17
C SER A 301 12.30 33.76 8.04
N ARG A 302 13.16 34.24 7.13
CA ARG A 302 12.76 34.96 5.94
C ARG A 302 13.71 34.61 4.80
N GLU A 303 13.16 34.10 3.71
CA GLU A 303 13.90 33.73 2.51
C GLU A 303 13.24 34.31 1.27
N GLU A 304 14.05 34.83 0.34
CA GLU A 304 13.58 35.32 -0.95
C GLU A 304 13.87 34.27 -2.03
N VAL A 305 12.84 33.92 -2.80
CA VAL A 305 12.90 33.01 -3.94
C VAL A 305 12.61 33.80 -5.20
N THR A 306 13.51 33.74 -6.17
CA THR A 306 13.30 34.35 -7.49
C THR A 306 12.20 33.59 -8.23
N ILE A 307 11.20 34.32 -8.73
CA ILE A 307 10.07 33.78 -9.50
C ILE A 307 9.86 34.59 -10.76
N GLU A 308 9.14 34.04 -11.73
CA GLU A 308 8.64 34.79 -12.89
C GLU A 308 7.19 35.22 -12.61
N TYR A 309 7.01 36.47 -12.18
CA TYR A 309 5.69 37.04 -11.87
C TYR A 309 5.69 38.54 -12.12
N GLN A 310 4.74 39.05 -12.91
CA GLN A 310 4.70 40.46 -13.31
C GLN A 310 3.71 41.33 -12.54
N GLY A 311 2.86 40.75 -11.70
CA GLY A 311 1.76 41.45 -11.02
C GLY A 311 0.43 40.79 -11.34
#